data_AF-A0A7C1J367-F1
#
_entry.id   AF-A0A7C1J367-F1
#
_cell.length_a   1.000
_cell.length_b   1.000
_cell.length_c   1.000
_cell.angle_alpha   90.00
_cell.angle_beta   90.00
_cell.angle_gamma   90.00
#
_symmetry.space_group_name_H-M   'P 1'
#
loop_
_entity.id
_entity.type
_entity.pdbx_description
1 polymer ?
#
loop_
_entity_poly.entity_id
_entity_poly.type
_entity_poly.pdbx_seq_one_letter_code
_entity_poly.pdbx_strand_id
1 'polypeptide(L)'
;MRQLLVHILIAFSLVFSACTMQAPAMQSASPTPEAPTATATIEPPTATLTPAPTDTPTEQPTSTATLIPSDTPSPTATATATRTPLPPPTLTFTPSPRPEAPVFPQTIMHPYDSNDFRKELAELVSFNQKFVASLQDLVNNGGTGSCNNFYSYRNELIVSQAGYNDVPDVAYNAYYQYRVLVHEAVGLVGPITAVCDAGGGTITIEQDLAIIAGLTSVIGRAQLVQAEAAALP
;
A
#
# COMPACT_ATOMS: atom_id res chain seq x y z
N MET A 1 -24.45 39.41 -22.12
CA MET A 1 -24.17 38.19 -22.91
C MET A 1 -24.19 36.87 -22.12
N ARG A 2 -24.61 36.83 -20.83
CA ARG A 2 -24.73 35.57 -20.06
C ARG A 2 -26.15 35.00 -19.94
N GLN A 3 -27.18 35.77 -20.33
CA GLN A 3 -28.59 35.33 -20.26
C GLN A 3 -29.14 34.74 -21.56
N LEU A 4 -28.48 34.95 -22.71
CA LEU A 4 -28.96 34.45 -24.01
C LEU A 4 -28.57 32.98 -24.29
N LEU A 5 -27.63 32.41 -23.53
CA LEU A 5 -27.16 31.03 -23.74
C LEU A 5 -28.02 29.98 -23.01
N VAL A 6 -28.81 30.40 -22.01
CA VAL A 6 -29.62 29.49 -21.18
C VAL A 6 -30.90 29.04 -21.91
N HIS A 7 -31.40 29.81 -22.87
CA HIS A 7 -32.65 29.49 -23.57
C HIS A 7 -32.45 28.63 -24.83
N ILE A 8 -31.24 28.56 -25.39
CA ILE A 8 -30.94 27.72 -26.56
C ILE A 8 -30.73 26.25 -26.16
N LEU A 9 -30.39 25.95 -24.90
CA LEU A 9 -30.22 24.57 -24.40
C LEU A 9 -31.51 23.86 -24.01
N ILE A 10 -32.65 24.55 -23.92
CA ILE A 10 -33.94 23.95 -23.52
C ILE A 10 -34.77 23.49 -24.74
N ALA A 11 -34.39 23.90 -25.96
CA ALA A 11 -35.16 23.62 -27.18
C ALA A 11 -34.68 22.41 -28.02
N PHE A 12 -33.62 21.70 -27.62
CA PHE A 12 -32.97 20.69 -28.48
C PHE A 12 -32.84 19.27 -27.91
N SER A 13 -33.74 18.84 -27.02
CA SER A 13 -33.71 17.44 -26.52
C SER A 13 -35.08 16.75 -26.43
N LEU A 14 -36.12 17.29 -27.07
CA LEU A 14 -37.48 16.72 -27.06
C LEU A 14 -37.84 15.86 -28.29
N VAL A 15 -36.85 15.26 -28.97
CA VAL A 15 -37.12 14.39 -30.13
C VAL A 15 -36.12 13.24 -30.19
N PHE A 16 -36.35 12.15 -29.45
CA PHE A 16 -36.02 10.76 -29.82
C PHE A 16 -36.85 9.85 -28.89
N SER A 17 -38.10 9.58 -29.27
CA SER A 17 -38.49 8.42 -30.08
C SER A 17 -38.42 7.12 -29.29
N ALA A 18 -39.60 6.69 -28.86
CA ALA A 18 -39.87 5.39 -28.30
C ALA A 18 -39.39 4.29 -29.26
N CYS A 19 -38.49 3.43 -28.78
CA CYS A 19 -38.25 2.13 -29.39
C CYS A 19 -38.62 1.08 -28.34
N THR A 20 -39.78 0.47 -28.55
CA THR A 20 -40.27 -0.74 -27.89
C THR A 20 -39.26 -1.87 -28.11
N MET A 21 -38.59 -2.32 -27.06
CA MET A 21 -37.87 -3.60 -27.08
C MET A 21 -38.73 -4.71 -26.50
N GLN A 22 -39.18 -5.54 -27.44
CA GLN A 22 -39.76 -6.86 -27.35
C GLN A 22 -39.14 -7.70 -26.21
N ALA A 23 -40.00 -8.18 -25.30
CA ALA A 23 -39.63 -9.18 -24.31
C ALA A 23 -39.40 -10.55 -24.99
N PRO A 24 -38.23 -11.20 -24.80
CA PRO A 24 -38.06 -12.58 -25.19
C PRO A 24 -38.74 -13.53 -24.18
N ALA A 25 -39.38 -14.55 -24.75
CA ALA A 25 -40.13 -15.57 -24.06
C ALA A 25 -39.32 -16.30 -22.97
N MET A 26 -39.98 -16.60 -21.86
CA MET A 26 -39.48 -17.48 -20.81
C MET A 26 -39.21 -18.87 -21.40
N GLN A 27 -37.93 -19.26 -21.43
CA GLN A 27 -37.52 -20.62 -21.71
C GLN A 27 -37.35 -21.35 -20.37
N SER A 28 -38.26 -22.27 -20.10
CA SER A 28 -38.23 -23.18 -18.95
C SER A 28 -36.96 -24.03 -19.01
N ALA A 29 -36.05 -23.79 -18.05
CA ALA A 29 -34.83 -24.57 -17.90
C ALA A 29 -35.12 -25.88 -17.15
N SER A 30 -34.63 -26.97 -17.74
CA SER A 30 -34.63 -28.32 -17.20
C SER A 30 -33.79 -28.40 -15.91
N PRO A 31 -34.19 -29.20 -14.89
CA PRO A 31 -33.41 -29.37 -13.67
C PRO A 31 -32.06 -30.06 -13.96
N THR A 32 -30.97 -29.38 -13.64
CA THR A 32 -29.60 -29.91 -13.66
C THR A 32 -29.38 -30.84 -12.47
N PRO A 33 -28.77 -32.03 -12.65
CA PRO A 33 -28.46 -32.96 -11.55
C PRO A 33 -27.50 -32.33 -10.53
N GLU A 34 -27.84 -32.41 -9.25
CA GLU A 34 -26.98 -32.01 -8.13
C GLU A 34 -25.64 -32.78 -8.16
N ALA A 35 -24.54 -32.03 -8.20
CA ALA A 35 -23.19 -32.57 -8.04
C ALA A 35 -22.89 -32.82 -6.56
N PRO A 36 -22.16 -33.89 -6.21
CA PRO A 36 -21.86 -34.23 -4.82
C PRO A 36 -20.95 -33.18 -4.15
N THR A 37 -21.43 -32.66 -3.01
CA THR A 37 -20.69 -31.74 -2.13
C THR A 37 -19.47 -32.44 -1.52
N ALA A 38 -18.28 -32.01 -1.90
CA ALA A 38 -17.03 -32.45 -1.26
C ALA A 38 -16.88 -31.78 0.12
N THR A 39 -16.90 -32.58 1.19
CA THR A 39 -16.59 -32.14 2.55
C THR A 39 -15.09 -31.86 2.68
N ALA A 40 -14.72 -30.59 2.84
CA ALA A 40 -13.34 -30.19 3.10
C ALA A 40 -12.98 -30.50 4.56
N THR A 41 -11.98 -31.36 4.76
CA THR A 41 -11.35 -31.61 6.06
C THR A 41 -10.45 -30.41 6.41
N ILE A 42 -10.75 -29.73 7.52
CA ILE A 42 -9.93 -28.61 8.02
C ILE A 42 -8.71 -29.17 8.76
N GLU A 43 -7.52 -28.85 8.27
CA GLU A 43 -6.24 -29.19 8.89
C GLU A 43 -5.94 -28.19 10.04
N PRO A 44 -5.48 -28.65 11.22
CA PRO A 44 -5.22 -27.77 12.36
C PRO A 44 -4.01 -26.85 12.13
N PRO A 45 -4.01 -25.63 12.69
CA PRO A 45 -2.92 -24.67 12.53
C PRO A 45 -1.62 -25.19 13.17
N THR A 46 -0.52 -25.11 12.42
CA THR A 46 0.82 -25.45 12.90
C THR A 46 1.35 -24.33 13.79
N ALA A 47 1.72 -24.66 15.03
CA ALA A 47 2.26 -23.70 15.99
C ALA A 47 3.63 -23.17 15.52
N THR A 48 3.76 -21.85 15.41
CA THR A 48 5.02 -21.18 15.07
C THR A 48 5.80 -20.90 16.36
N LEU A 49 7.07 -21.34 16.42
CA LEU A 49 7.94 -21.15 17.58
C LEU A 49 8.51 -19.73 17.60
N THR A 50 8.30 -19.01 18.71
CA THR A 50 8.89 -17.69 18.97
C THR A 50 10.40 -17.82 19.24
N PRO A 51 11.27 -17.01 18.60
CA PRO A 51 12.71 -17.06 18.86
C PRO A 51 13.05 -16.56 20.28
N ALA A 52 13.99 -17.24 20.92
CA ALA A 52 14.47 -16.91 22.26
C ALA A 52 15.41 -15.67 22.25
N PRO A 53 15.44 -14.88 23.34
CA PRO A 53 16.33 -13.73 23.46
C PRO A 53 17.81 -14.16 23.42
N THR A 54 18.63 -13.36 22.73
CA THR A 54 20.09 -13.58 22.62
C THR A 54 20.79 -12.78 23.72
N ASP A 55 21.59 -13.47 24.55
CA ASP A 55 22.35 -12.85 25.63
C ASP A 55 23.41 -11.89 25.07
N THR A 56 23.42 -10.67 25.59
CA THR A 56 24.41 -9.64 25.24
C THR A 56 25.68 -9.85 26.07
N PRO A 57 26.89 -9.86 25.48
CA PRO A 57 28.12 -10.09 26.22
C PRO A 57 28.46 -8.88 27.11
N THR A 58 28.69 -9.14 28.40
CA THR A 58 29.15 -8.17 29.39
C THR A 58 30.68 -8.10 29.36
N GLU A 59 31.25 -6.92 29.13
CA GLU A 59 32.70 -6.73 29.20
C GLU A 59 33.23 -6.83 30.63
N GLN A 60 34.31 -7.58 30.81
CA GLN A 60 34.96 -7.84 32.10
C GLN A 60 36.14 -6.87 32.31
N PRO A 61 36.25 -6.20 33.48
CA PRO A 61 37.34 -5.26 33.75
C PRO A 61 38.68 -5.99 33.90
N THR A 62 39.71 -5.45 33.25
CA THR A 62 41.10 -5.95 33.33
C THR A 62 41.82 -5.33 34.53
N SER A 63 42.46 -6.16 35.35
CA SER A 63 43.20 -5.72 36.55
C SER A 63 44.60 -5.20 36.21
N THR A 64 44.94 -4.04 36.78
CA THR A 64 46.28 -3.42 36.69
C THR A 64 47.20 -4.00 37.76
N ALA A 65 48.36 -4.52 37.36
CA ALA A 65 49.37 -5.06 38.26
C ALA A 65 50.26 -3.94 38.85
N THR A 66 50.44 -3.97 40.17
CA THR A 66 51.35 -3.11 40.94
C THR A 66 52.78 -3.67 40.89
N LEU A 67 53.76 -2.83 40.54
CA LEU A 67 55.18 -3.19 40.53
C LEU A 67 55.85 -2.91 41.89
N ILE A 68 56.75 -3.81 42.29
CA ILE A 68 57.65 -3.69 43.46
C ILE A 68 59.07 -3.48 42.91
N PRO A 69 59.90 -2.57 43.46
CA PRO A 69 61.27 -2.37 42.98
C PRO A 69 62.23 -3.39 43.60
N SER A 70 63.18 -3.89 42.80
CA SER A 70 64.35 -4.62 43.29
C SER A 70 65.58 -4.18 42.51
N ASP A 71 66.59 -3.72 43.24
CA ASP A 71 67.85 -3.19 42.73
C ASP A 71 68.78 -4.30 42.23
N THR A 72 69.13 -4.23 40.95
CA THR A 72 70.35 -4.84 40.40
C THR A 72 70.78 -4.05 39.15
N PRO A 73 71.98 -3.46 39.09
CA PRO A 73 72.47 -2.80 37.88
C PRO A 73 72.90 -3.88 36.88
N SER A 74 71.98 -4.19 35.97
CA SER A 74 72.17 -5.06 34.79
C SER A 74 72.34 -4.17 33.54
N PRO A 75 73.02 -4.62 32.47
CA PRO A 75 73.61 -3.77 31.45
C PRO A 75 72.57 -2.88 30.77
N THR A 76 72.98 -1.64 30.46
CA THR A 76 72.17 -0.61 29.80
C THR A 76 71.60 -1.16 28.49
N ALA A 77 70.35 -1.62 28.55
CA ALA A 77 69.59 -2.04 27.39
C ALA A 77 69.29 -0.80 26.54
N THR A 78 69.78 -0.81 25.31
CA THR A 78 69.39 0.13 24.25
C THR A 78 67.86 0.26 24.24
N ALA A 79 67.34 1.49 24.36
CA ALA A 79 65.92 1.78 24.36
C ALA A 79 65.29 1.27 23.05
N THR A 80 64.67 0.10 23.11
CA THR A 80 63.85 -0.43 22.02
C THR A 80 62.68 0.52 21.85
N ALA A 81 62.54 1.13 20.67
CA ALA A 81 61.43 2.03 20.35
C ALA A 81 60.09 1.34 20.65
N THR A 82 59.41 1.78 21.71
CA THR A 82 58.07 1.33 22.06
C THR A 82 57.16 1.67 20.90
N ARG A 83 56.70 0.65 20.16
CA ARG A 83 55.74 0.83 19.08
C ARG A 83 54.47 1.44 19.69
N THR A 84 54.14 2.66 19.30
CA THR A 84 52.87 3.29 19.65
C THR A 84 51.74 2.36 19.17
N PRO A 85 50.80 1.98 20.05
CA PRO A 85 49.67 1.15 19.63
C PRO A 85 48.91 1.87 18.53
N LEU A 86 48.69 1.17 17.41
CA LEU A 86 47.83 1.66 16.34
C LEU A 86 46.42 1.87 16.92
N PRO A 87 45.74 3.00 16.65
CA PRO A 87 44.38 3.19 17.10
C PRO A 87 43.50 2.02 16.60
N PRO A 88 42.54 1.56 17.41
CA PRO A 88 41.63 0.50 17.00
C PRO A 88 40.87 0.93 15.73
N PRO A 89 40.56 0.01 14.82
CA PRO A 89 39.82 0.32 13.61
C PRO A 89 38.48 0.97 13.97
N THR A 90 38.19 2.14 13.39
CA THR A 90 36.89 2.78 13.54
C THR A 90 35.86 1.97 12.77
N LEU A 91 34.92 1.34 13.48
CA LEU A 91 33.78 0.67 12.86
C LEU A 91 32.93 1.74 12.16
N THR A 92 32.87 1.65 10.83
CA THR A 92 32.00 2.50 10.03
C THR A 92 30.69 1.76 9.83
N PHE A 93 29.65 2.17 10.56
CA PHE A 93 28.31 1.64 10.33
C PHE A 93 27.78 2.22 9.03
N THR A 94 27.60 1.36 8.03
CA THR A 94 26.86 1.72 6.82
C THR A 94 25.37 1.70 7.17
N PRO A 95 24.62 2.81 7.02
CA PRO A 95 23.19 2.80 7.28
C PRO A 95 22.52 1.76 6.37
N SER A 96 21.52 1.04 6.91
CA SER A 96 20.71 0.14 6.10
C SER A 96 20.07 0.93 4.95
N PRO A 97 20.03 0.38 3.72
CA PRO A 97 19.31 1.03 2.63
C PRO A 97 17.85 1.22 3.01
N ARG A 98 17.30 2.39 2.66
CA ARG A 98 15.89 2.73 2.81
C ARG A 98 15.07 1.87 1.83
N PRO A 99 13.93 1.29 2.26
CA PRO A 99 13.07 0.52 1.36
C PRO A 99 12.48 1.43 0.28
N GLU A 100 12.48 0.98 -0.97
CA GLU A 100 11.92 1.71 -2.11
C GLU A 100 10.39 1.73 -2.03
N ALA A 101 9.77 2.90 -2.26
CA ALA A 101 8.33 3.03 -2.26
C ALA A 101 7.72 2.36 -3.51
N PRO A 102 6.66 1.54 -3.37
CA PRO A 102 6.14 0.80 -4.50
C PRO A 102 5.44 1.72 -5.52
N VAL A 103 5.83 1.62 -6.78
CA VAL A 103 5.25 2.39 -7.89
C VAL A 103 4.81 1.46 -9.01
N PHE A 104 3.70 1.78 -9.68
CA PHE A 104 3.34 1.06 -10.89
C PHE A 104 4.15 1.61 -12.06
N PRO A 105 4.47 0.80 -13.08
CA PRO A 105 5.22 1.28 -14.26
C PRO A 105 4.56 2.47 -14.97
N GLN A 106 3.23 2.59 -14.87
CA GLN A 106 2.44 3.66 -15.49
C GLN A 106 2.23 4.87 -14.57
N THR A 107 2.70 4.81 -13.32
CA THR A 107 2.59 5.94 -12.38
C THR A 107 3.39 7.12 -12.91
N ILE A 108 2.74 8.29 -12.98
CA ILE A 108 3.39 9.54 -13.36
C ILE A 108 4.23 10.02 -12.16
N MET A 109 5.53 10.26 -12.39
CA MET A 109 6.45 10.73 -11.36
C MET A 109 6.62 12.25 -11.43
N HIS A 110 6.41 12.93 -10.30
CA HIS A 110 6.57 14.37 -10.14
C HIS A 110 7.76 14.70 -9.23
N PRO A 111 8.35 15.90 -9.34
CA PRO A 111 9.20 16.43 -8.27
C PRO A 111 8.39 16.56 -6.98
N TYR A 112 8.97 16.23 -5.83
CA TYR A 112 8.27 16.36 -4.55
C TYR A 112 7.91 17.82 -4.23
N ASP A 113 6.63 18.05 -3.93
CA ASP A 113 6.10 19.27 -3.33
C ASP A 113 5.15 18.88 -2.19
N SER A 114 5.29 19.51 -1.02
CA SER A 114 4.53 19.09 0.16
C SER A 114 3.04 19.44 0.06
N ASN A 115 2.67 20.49 -0.68
CA ASN A 115 1.26 20.84 -0.90
C ASN A 115 0.60 19.89 -1.90
N ASP A 116 1.30 19.56 -2.99
CA ASP A 116 0.83 18.60 -3.97
C ASP A 116 0.69 17.20 -3.35
N PHE A 117 1.67 16.74 -2.55
CA PHE A 117 1.58 15.47 -1.84
C PHE A 117 0.37 15.41 -0.88
N ARG A 118 0.11 16.49 -0.13
CA ARG A 118 -1.08 16.57 0.75
C ARG A 118 -2.38 16.53 -0.04
N LYS A 119 -2.41 17.15 -1.23
CA LYS A 119 -3.55 17.12 -2.14
C LYS A 119 -3.77 15.70 -2.66
N GLU A 120 -2.75 15.00 -3.11
CA GLU A 120 -2.85 13.60 -3.59
C GLU A 120 -3.37 12.66 -2.49
N LEU A 121 -2.91 12.82 -1.24
CA LEU A 121 -3.46 12.08 -0.10
C LEU A 121 -4.96 12.34 0.10
N ALA A 122 -5.40 13.59 -0.02
CA ALA A 122 -6.81 13.96 0.07
C ALA A 122 -7.64 13.36 -1.08
N GLU A 123 -7.08 13.35 -2.29
CA GLU A 123 -7.70 12.75 -3.48
C GLU A 123 -7.81 11.24 -3.34
N LEU A 124 -6.78 10.55 -2.83
CA LEU A 124 -6.84 9.12 -2.54
C LEU A 124 -8.00 8.78 -1.59
N VAL A 125 -8.13 9.53 -0.49
CA VAL A 125 -9.22 9.37 0.49
C VAL A 125 -10.57 9.61 -0.18
N SER A 126 -10.74 10.75 -0.86
CA SER A 126 -12.01 11.13 -1.48
C SER A 126 -12.43 10.16 -2.59
N PHE A 127 -11.49 9.72 -3.41
CA PHE A 127 -11.71 8.77 -4.49
C PHE A 127 -12.20 7.42 -3.96
N ASN A 128 -11.51 6.86 -2.97
CA ASN A 128 -11.90 5.59 -2.36
C ASN A 128 -13.24 5.69 -1.64
N GLN A 129 -13.52 6.79 -0.93
CA GLN A 129 -14.83 7.01 -0.30
C GLN A 129 -15.98 7.00 -1.32
N LYS A 130 -15.81 7.68 -2.46
CA LYS A 130 -16.82 7.71 -3.53
C LYS A 130 -17.04 6.33 -4.13
N PHE A 131 -15.96 5.59 -4.37
CA PHE A 131 -16.07 4.23 -4.92
C PHE A 131 -16.76 3.28 -3.94
N VAL A 132 -16.37 3.30 -2.66
CA VAL A 132 -17.01 2.51 -1.60
C VAL A 132 -18.50 2.85 -1.48
N ALA A 133 -18.87 4.13 -1.46
CA ALA A 133 -20.27 4.54 -1.39
C ALA A 133 -21.08 4.06 -2.60
N SER A 134 -20.51 4.17 -3.82
CA SER A 134 -21.15 3.68 -5.04
C SER A 134 -21.33 2.16 -5.04
N LEU A 135 -20.33 1.41 -4.58
CA LEU A 135 -20.39 -0.05 -4.54
C LEU A 135 -21.35 -0.54 -3.45
N GLN A 136 -21.37 0.14 -2.30
CA GLN A 136 -22.31 -0.13 -1.22
C GLN A 136 -23.76 0.10 -1.65
N ASP A 137 -24.03 1.16 -2.41
CA ASP A 137 -25.37 1.42 -2.97
C ASP A 137 -25.82 0.30 -3.92
N LEU A 138 -24.93 -0.18 -4.81
CA LEU A 138 -25.22 -1.32 -5.68
C LEU A 138 -25.58 -2.57 -4.87
N VAL A 139 -24.75 -2.91 -3.88
CA VAL A 139 -24.97 -4.08 -3.01
C VAL A 139 -26.27 -3.96 -2.22
N ASN A 140 -26.57 -2.79 -1.66
CA ASN A 140 -27.83 -2.56 -0.92
C ASN A 140 -29.08 -2.74 -1.79
N ASN A 141 -28.96 -2.52 -3.11
CA ASN A 141 -30.02 -2.72 -4.08
C ASN A 141 -30.02 -4.14 -4.69
N GLY A 142 -29.22 -5.07 -4.15
CA GLY A 142 -29.11 -6.45 -4.62
C GLY A 142 -28.32 -6.64 -5.92
N GLY A 143 -27.61 -5.60 -6.36
CA GLY A 143 -26.71 -5.64 -7.51
C GLY A 143 -25.27 -5.98 -7.12
N THR A 144 -24.42 -6.14 -8.13
CA THR A 144 -22.97 -6.29 -7.98
C THR A 144 -22.22 -5.33 -8.89
N GLY A 145 -20.94 -5.10 -8.59
CA GLY A 145 -20.06 -4.31 -9.44
C GLY A 145 -19.91 -4.90 -10.84
N SER A 146 -19.54 -4.06 -11.81
CA SER A 146 -19.26 -4.49 -13.18
C SER A 146 -17.76 -4.45 -13.48
N CYS A 147 -17.30 -5.24 -14.46
CA CYS A 147 -15.92 -5.18 -14.92
C CYS A 147 -15.48 -3.75 -15.30
N ASN A 148 -16.35 -2.98 -15.94
CA ASN A 148 -16.05 -1.60 -16.28
C ASN A 148 -15.81 -0.71 -15.04
N ASN A 149 -16.57 -0.94 -13.96
CA ASN A 149 -16.39 -0.21 -12.70
C ASN A 149 -15.01 -0.50 -12.10
N PHE A 150 -14.64 -1.79 -12.01
CA PHE A 150 -13.37 -2.21 -11.41
C PHE A 150 -12.15 -1.83 -12.25
N TYR A 151 -12.23 -1.90 -13.57
CA TYR A 151 -11.15 -1.41 -14.44
C TYR A 151 -10.99 0.10 -14.34
N SER A 152 -12.09 0.86 -14.35
CA SER A 152 -12.03 2.31 -14.22
C SER A 152 -11.38 2.70 -12.89
N TYR A 153 -11.79 2.05 -11.79
CA TYR A 153 -11.21 2.26 -10.48
C TYR A 153 -9.72 1.90 -10.42
N ARG A 154 -9.34 0.72 -10.91
CA ARG A 154 -7.93 0.27 -10.94
C ARG A 154 -7.05 1.20 -11.77
N ASN A 155 -7.51 1.57 -12.96
CA ASN A 155 -6.74 2.41 -13.87
C ASN A 155 -6.56 3.83 -13.30
N GLU A 156 -7.60 4.39 -12.68
CA GLU A 156 -7.51 5.68 -12.00
C GLU A 156 -6.46 5.67 -10.89
N LEU A 157 -6.41 4.61 -10.06
CA LEU A 157 -5.37 4.50 -9.03
C LEU A 157 -3.96 4.30 -9.58
N ILE A 158 -3.81 3.60 -10.71
CA ILE A 158 -2.50 3.34 -11.30
C ILE A 158 -1.94 4.59 -11.97
N VAL A 159 -2.79 5.30 -12.72
CA VAL A 159 -2.39 6.38 -13.63
C VAL A 159 -2.49 7.74 -12.96
N SER A 160 -3.57 8.01 -12.22
CA SER A 160 -3.85 9.35 -11.69
C SER A 160 -3.22 9.61 -10.33
N GLN A 161 -2.86 8.57 -9.57
CA GLN A 161 -2.19 8.75 -8.27
C GLN A 161 -0.69 8.96 -8.46
N ALA A 162 -0.26 10.20 -8.23
CA ALA A 162 1.12 10.62 -8.47
C ALA A 162 2.15 9.81 -7.67
N GLY A 163 3.31 9.58 -8.27
CA GLY A 163 4.54 9.23 -7.58
C GLY A 163 5.43 10.46 -7.44
N TYR A 164 6.39 10.44 -6.52
CA TYR A 164 7.29 11.55 -6.29
C TYR A 164 8.75 11.10 -6.31
N ASN A 165 9.58 11.83 -7.05
CA ASN A 165 11.03 11.74 -6.98
C ASN A 165 11.56 12.72 -5.92
N ASP A 166 12.78 12.47 -5.44
CA ASP A 166 13.50 13.39 -4.54
C ASP A 166 12.76 13.72 -3.24
N VAL A 167 11.99 12.77 -2.71
CA VAL A 167 11.21 12.94 -1.47
C VAL A 167 12.15 13.16 -0.28
N PRO A 168 12.04 14.29 0.44
CA PRO A 168 12.87 14.59 1.60
C PRO A 168 12.73 13.52 2.70
N ASP A 169 13.79 13.30 3.46
CA ASP A 169 13.82 12.31 4.54
C ASP A 169 12.68 12.48 5.55
N VAL A 170 12.33 13.72 5.88
CA VAL A 170 11.24 14.05 6.80
C VAL A 170 9.86 13.62 6.29
N ALA A 171 9.69 13.52 4.97
CA ALA A 171 8.42 13.17 4.32
C ALA A 171 8.37 11.71 3.84
N TYR A 172 9.51 11.01 3.80
CA TYR A 172 9.61 9.71 3.14
C TYR A 172 8.73 8.64 3.78
N ASN A 173 8.58 8.64 5.10
CA ASN A 173 7.72 7.67 5.78
C ASN A 173 6.26 7.81 5.34
N ALA A 174 5.71 9.03 5.37
CA ALA A 174 4.36 9.30 4.92
C ALA A 174 4.19 8.96 3.43
N TYR A 175 5.17 9.33 2.59
CA TYR A 175 5.15 8.99 1.16
C TYR A 175 5.16 7.47 0.90
N TYR A 176 6.01 6.73 1.61
CA TYR A 176 6.07 5.28 1.52
C TYR A 176 4.71 4.64 1.89
N GLN A 177 4.12 5.05 3.01
CA GLN A 177 2.81 4.56 3.44
C GLN A 177 1.71 4.90 2.43
N TYR A 178 1.72 6.12 1.88
CA TYR A 178 0.82 6.49 0.78
C TYR A 178 0.93 5.52 -0.40
N ARG A 179 2.15 5.23 -0.88
CA ARG A 179 2.35 4.31 -2.02
C ARG A 179 1.94 2.87 -1.71
N VAL A 180 2.18 2.39 -0.49
CA VAL A 180 1.67 1.10 -0.02
C VAL A 180 0.14 1.05 -0.09
N LEU A 181 -0.54 2.11 0.36
CA LEU A 181 -2.00 2.19 0.34
C LEU A 181 -2.58 2.22 -1.07
N VAL A 182 -1.93 2.90 -2.03
CA VAL A 182 -2.32 2.85 -3.45
C VAL A 182 -2.21 1.41 -3.99
N HIS A 183 -1.10 0.72 -3.69
CA HIS A 183 -0.91 -0.68 -4.14
C HIS A 183 -1.91 -1.64 -3.51
N GLU A 184 -2.20 -1.47 -2.22
CA GLU A 184 -3.19 -2.29 -1.50
C GLU A 184 -4.60 -2.09 -2.09
N ALA A 185 -5.00 -0.84 -2.35
CA ALA A 185 -6.27 -0.51 -2.99
C ALA A 185 -6.42 -1.16 -4.39
N VAL A 186 -5.37 -1.10 -5.21
CA VAL A 186 -5.32 -1.80 -6.51
C VAL A 186 -5.38 -3.32 -6.33
N GLY A 187 -4.68 -3.86 -5.33
CA GLY A 187 -4.66 -5.29 -5.03
C GLY A 187 -6.01 -5.84 -4.62
N LEU A 188 -6.82 -5.07 -3.88
CA LEU A 188 -8.15 -5.47 -3.42
C LEU A 188 -9.11 -5.76 -4.57
N VAL A 189 -9.03 -5.01 -5.68
CA VAL A 189 -9.86 -5.25 -6.88
C VAL A 189 -9.22 -6.23 -7.87
N GLY A 190 -7.97 -6.63 -7.64
CA GLY A 190 -7.18 -7.53 -8.50
C GLY A 190 -7.91 -8.82 -8.89
N PRO A 191 -8.48 -9.58 -7.93
CA PRO A 191 -9.21 -10.82 -8.23
C PRO A 191 -10.38 -10.61 -9.19
N ILE A 192 -11.12 -9.49 -9.06
CA ILE A 192 -12.24 -9.19 -9.96
C ILE A 192 -11.73 -8.81 -11.35
N THR A 193 -10.68 -7.99 -11.44
CA THR A 193 -10.10 -7.66 -12.74
C THR A 193 -9.56 -8.89 -13.47
N ALA A 194 -9.07 -9.91 -12.75
CA ALA A 194 -8.66 -11.18 -13.36
C ALA A 194 -9.85 -11.98 -13.93
N VAL A 195 -11.00 -11.98 -13.25
CA VAL A 195 -12.26 -12.55 -13.79
C VAL A 195 -12.68 -11.81 -15.06
N CYS A 196 -12.56 -10.49 -15.06
CA CYS A 196 -12.89 -9.67 -16.22
C CYS A 196 -11.94 -9.90 -17.40
N ASP A 197 -10.64 -10.05 -17.15
CA ASP A 197 -9.63 -10.32 -18.19
C ASP A 197 -9.85 -11.67 -18.86
N ALA A 198 -10.47 -12.63 -18.16
CA ALA A 198 -10.83 -13.95 -18.68
C ALA A 198 -12.08 -13.96 -19.60
N GLY A 199 -12.61 -12.78 -19.98
CA GLY A 199 -13.83 -12.65 -20.78
C GLY A 199 -15.10 -12.48 -19.94
N GLY A 200 -14.94 -12.18 -18.65
CA GLY A 200 -16.03 -11.96 -17.70
C GLY A 200 -16.28 -13.13 -16.78
N GLY A 201 -17.32 -13.00 -15.95
CA GLY A 201 -17.73 -13.99 -14.98
C GLY A 201 -18.72 -13.38 -13.99
N THR A 202 -19.16 -14.18 -13.03
CA THR A 202 -20.04 -13.71 -11.97
C THR A 202 -19.21 -13.02 -10.90
N ILE A 203 -19.44 -11.72 -10.72
CA ILE A 203 -19.00 -10.96 -9.54
C ILE A 203 -20.08 -11.15 -8.49
N THR A 204 -19.72 -11.65 -7.31
CA THR A 204 -20.67 -11.94 -6.24
C THR A 204 -20.76 -10.79 -5.24
N ILE A 205 -21.89 -10.70 -4.52
CA ILE A 205 -22.09 -9.71 -3.46
C ILE A 205 -21.02 -9.86 -2.36
N GLU A 206 -20.62 -11.09 -2.05
CA GLU A 206 -19.58 -11.36 -1.04
C GLU A 206 -18.22 -10.77 -1.46
N GLN A 207 -17.90 -10.82 -2.75
CA GLN A 207 -16.67 -10.20 -3.27
C GLN A 207 -16.73 -8.67 -3.16
N ASP A 208 -17.86 -8.07 -3.52
CA ASP A 208 -18.06 -6.62 -3.40
C ASP A 208 -17.97 -6.16 -1.94
N LEU A 209 -18.58 -6.91 -1.02
CA LEU A 209 -18.50 -6.64 0.42
C LEU A 209 -17.07 -6.74 0.96
N ALA A 210 -16.29 -7.72 0.48
CA ALA A 210 -14.87 -7.85 0.85
C ALA A 210 -14.05 -6.65 0.34
N ILE A 211 -14.31 -6.19 -0.88
CA ILE A 211 -13.67 -4.99 -1.45
C ILE A 211 -14.05 -3.74 -0.63
N ILE A 212 -15.34 -3.56 -0.32
CA ILE A 212 -15.84 -2.46 0.53
C ILE A 212 -15.10 -2.44 1.87
N ALA A 213 -14.99 -3.59 2.54
CA ALA A 213 -14.31 -3.69 3.83
C ALA A 213 -12.81 -3.35 3.72
N GLY A 214 -12.12 -3.89 2.70
CA GLY A 214 -10.71 -3.61 2.44
C GLY A 214 -10.46 -2.13 2.16
N LEU A 215 -11.27 -1.51 1.29
CA LEU A 215 -11.14 -0.11 0.94
C LEU A 215 -11.49 0.82 2.10
N THR A 216 -12.43 0.44 2.97
CA THR A 216 -12.71 1.17 4.21
C THR A 216 -11.49 1.19 5.14
N SER A 217 -10.75 0.07 5.23
CA SER A 217 -9.48 0.01 5.97
C SER A 217 -8.41 0.91 5.34
N VAL A 218 -8.25 0.88 4.02
CA VAL A 218 -7.34 1.77 3.27
C VAL A 218 -7.67 3.24 3.53
N ILE A 219 -8.95 3.63 3.49
CA ILE A 219 -9.40 5.00 3.77
C ILE A 219 -8.98 5.43 5.17
N GLY A 220 -9.25 4.62 6.20
CA GLY A 220 -8.89 4.95 7.58
C GLY A 220 -7.38 5.14 7.76
N ARG A 221 -6.57 4.29 7.14
CA ARG A 221 -5.09 4.42 7.18
C ARG A 221 -4.60 5.62 6.37
N ALA A 222 -5.19 5.91 5.22
CA ALA A 222 -4.85 7.07 4.41
C ALA A 222 -5.15 8.38 5.16
N GLN A 223 -6.22 8.44 5.95
CA GLN A 223 -6.52 9.58 6.81
C GLN A 223 -5.46 9.80 7.91
N LEU A 224 -4.89 8.72 8.46
CA LEU A 224 -3.78 8.83 9.42
C LEU A 224 -2.51 9.39 8.74
N VAL A 225 -2.18 8.90 7.55
CA VAL A 225 -1.05 9.42 6.77
C VAL A 225 -1.29 10.88 6.37
N GLN A 226 -2.53 11.26 6.03
CA GLN A 226 -2.90 12.64 5.75
C GLN A 226 -2.68 13.56 6.97
N ALA A 227 -3.02 13.09 8.17
CA ALA A 227 -2.78 13.84 9.41
C ALA A 227 -1.27 13.99 9.70
N GLU A 228 -0.46 12.96 9.45
CA GLU A 228 1.01 13.03 9.54
C GLU A 228 1.57 14.04 8.51
N ALA A 229 1.12 13.97 7.26
CA ALA A 229 1.56 14.85 6.19
C ALA A 229 1.19 16.33 6.40
N ALA A 230 0.12 16.61 7.17
CA ALA A 230 -0.26 17.97 7.54
C ALA A 230 0.77 18.67 8.45
N ALA A 231 1.63 17.92 9.13
CA ALA A 231 2.71 18.45 9.97
C ALA A 231 4.04 18.64 9.22
N LEU A 232 4.12 18.25 7.95
CA LEU A 232 5.33 18.40 7.13
C LEU A 232 5.54 19.86 6.72
N PRO A 233 6.81 20.32 6.64
CA PRO A 233 7.15 21.69 6.27
C PRO A 233 6.76 22.09 4.84
#